data_AF-A0A9P0LL94-F1
#
_entry.id   AF-A0A9P0LL94-F1
#
_cell.length_a   1.000
_cell.length_b   1.000
_cell.length_c   1.000
_cell.angle_alpha   90.00
_cell.angle_beta   90.00
_cell.angle_gamma   90.00
#
_symmetry.space_group_name_H-M   'P 1'
#
loop_
_entity.id
_entity.type
_entity.pdbx_description
1 polymer ?
#
loop_
_entity_poly.entity_id
_entity_poly.type
_entity_poly.pdbx_seq_one_letter_code
_entity_poly.pdbx_strand_id
1 'polypeptide(L)'
;MGRGAYHSSRAEFLSDEAILKYNRNGGCFVTTKKAIAFVVFALGSLAAVILVMYYYGPNRGEKIIHESNDIEKLINDTISEEVASQTELRLPKNVHPTHYRLWIHPLLDENSDKNFTFTGTVKIQINCTGGTNKIVLHWDDLNITETDVRVYTTRQVEIDSEAQPSETHNMTKRDIQNPTILESKKDDEFPTTEQDDTTTLQTEPLFEATTEMDTTPPIIEVTTQKILVKSEVVALPVEEILKDDKNTKLTIIMKNILNQGSTYTVDIKFAGLILDNLVGLYKTHYVDAYGTPKWLATTHFQPVYARRVFPCFDEPGFKAPFEISIARMTNMTALSNMPLKETEPM
;
A
#
# COMPACT_ATOMS: atom_id res chain seq x y z
N MET A 1 31.86 64.38 -7.86
CA MET A 1 32.61 63.75 -6.74
C MET A 1 31.89 62.47 -6.34
N GLY A 2 32.59 61.49 -5.76
CA GLY A 2 31.98 60.26 -5.23
C GLY A 2 31.49 59.25 -6.28
N ARG A 3 32.28 58.20 -6.53
CA ARG A 3 31.80 56.91 -7.06
C ARG A 3 31.89 55.90 -5.92
N GLY A 4 30.90 55.02 -5.80
CA GLY A 4 30.89 53.93 -4.82
C GLY A 4 29.88 52.87 -5.23
N ALA A 5 30.29 51.95 -6.11
CA ALA A 5 29.45 50.84 -6.54
C ALA A 5 29.76 49.60 -5.68
N TYR A 6 28.75 49.05 -5.00
CA TYR A 6 28.88 47.80 -4.27
C TYR A 6 28.81 46.62 -5.24
N HIS A 7 29.96 45.99 -5.48
CA HIS A 7 30.03 44.62 -5.99
C HIS A 7 30.53 43.73 -4.85
N SER A 8 29.65 42.94 -4.25
CA SER A 8 30.07 41.90 -3.31
C SER A 8 30.78 40.80 -4.08
N SER A 9 32.03 40.51 -3.72
CA SER A 9 32.85 39.47 -4.34
C SER A 9 33.28 38.43 -3.30
N ARG A 10 33.22 37.16 -3.71
CA ARG A 10 33.44 35.93 -2.95
C ARG A 10 34.86 35.81 -2.36
N ALA A 11 35.17 36.59 -1.32
CA ALA A 11 36.48 36.64 -0.68
C ALA A 11 36.46 36.75 0.87
N GLU A 12 35.39 37.25 1.49
CA GLU A 12 35.30 37.51 2.95
C GLU A 12 35.04 36.24 3.81
N PHE A 13 35.46 35.05 3.36
CA PHE A 13 35.13 33.77 4.03
C PHE A 13 36.35 32.89 4.39
N LEU A 14 37.58 33.44 4.34
CA LEU A 14 38.83 32.73 4.65
C LEU A 14 39.87 33.64 5.34
N SER A 15 39.54 34.21 6.52
CA SER A 15 40.50 35.03 7.29
C SER A 15 40.37 34.98 8.82
N ASP A 16 39.76 33.94 9.40
CA ASP A 16 39.65 33.73 10.85
C ASP A 16 40.23 32.37 11.28
N GLU A 17 41.55 32.24 11.31
CA GLU A 17 42.24 31.17 12.06
C GLU A 17 42.53 31.63 13.50
N ALA A 18 41.78 31.11 14.47
CA ALA A 18 41.91 31.48 15.87
C ALA A 18 43.21 30.93 16.50
N ILE A 19 44.17 31.83 16.77
CA ILE A 19 45.49 31.47 17.33
C ILE A 19 45.38 30.99 18.78
N LEU A 20 45.54 29.68 19.00
CA LEU A 20 45.59 29.03 20.31
C LEU A 20 46.85 29.43 21.12
N LYS A 21 46.74 30.46 21.96
CA LYS A 21 47.79 30.84 22.93
C LYS A 21 47.83 29.89 24.13
N TYR A 22 48.79 28.97 24.12
CA TYR A 22 49.02 28.05 25.23
C TYR A 22 49.78 28.74 26.39
N ASN A 23 49.07 29.09 27.48
CA ASN A 23 49.69 29.77 28.63
C ASN A 23 50.33 28.76 29.60
N ARG A 24 51.66 28.75 29.70
CA ARG A 24 52.42 27.84 30.59
C ARG A 24 52.80 28.54 31.90
N ASN A 25 51.99 28.33 32.94
CA ASN A 25 52.36 28.68 34.31
C ASN A 25 53.56 27.82 34.78
N GLY A 26 54.40 28.39 35.66
CA GLY A 26 55.76 27.91 35.92
C GLY A 26 55.88 26.50 36.52
N GLY A 27 56.86 25.74 36.02
CA GLY A 27 57.23 24.42 36.56
C GLY A 27 58.26 24.51 37.70
N CYS A 28 58.18 23.58 38.66
CA CYS A 28 59.15 23.48 39.75
C CYS A 28 60.38 22.66 39.34
N PHE A 29 61.57 23.26 39.40
CA PHE A 29 62.84 22.62 39.01
C PHE A 29 63.40 21.73 40.14
N VAL A 30 62.96 20.48 40.19
CA VAL A 30 63.49 19.48 41.13
C VAL A 30 64.82 18.93 40.62
N THR A 31 65.91 19.12 41.38
CA THR A 31 67.23 18.56 41.08
C THR A 31 67.18 17.03 40.86
N THR A 32 67.91 16.52 39.87
CA THR A 32 67.81 15.12 39.39
C THR A 32 67.96 14.08 40.52
N LYS A 33 68.84 14.33 41.49
CA LYS A 33 69.03 13.46 42.67
C LYS A 33 67.77 13.34 43.53
N LYS A 34 67.01 14.43 43.71
CA LYS A 34 65.72 14.42 44.44
C LYS A 34 64.60 13.76 43.62
N ALA A 35 64.60 13.95 42.29
CA ALA A 35 63.63 13.30 41.41
C ALA A 35 63.77 11.76 41.44
N ILE A 36 65.01 11.24 41.33
CA ILE A 36 65.30 9.80 41.44
C ILE A 36 64.85 9.25 42.80
N ALA A 37 65.17 9.94 43.90
CA ALA A 37 64.75 9.53 45.24
C ALA A 37 63.20 9.45 45.37
N PHE A 38 62.48 10.39 44.76
CA PHE A 38 61.01 10.40 44.77
C PHE A 38 60.42 9.24 43.95
N VAL A 39 61.00 8.89 42.80
CA VAL A 39 60.59 7.73 41.99
C VAL A 39 60.85 6.42 42.73
N VAL A 40 62.01 6.27 43.37
CA VAL A 40 62.31 5.06 44.17
C VAL A 40 61.35 4.93 45.36
N PHE A 41 61.03 6.04 46.04
CA PHE A 41 60.04 6.04 47.12
C PHE A 41 58.63 5.67 46.62
N ALA A 42 58.20 6.21 45.48
CA ALA A 42 56.91 5.89 44.87
C ALA A 42 56.81 4.39 44.52
N LEU A 43 57.83 3.82 43.88
CA LEU A 43 57.89 2.39 43.56
C LEU A 43 57.89 1.51 44.82
N GLY A 44 58.63 1.90 45.86
CA GLY A 44 58.60 1.22 47.16
C GLY A 44 57.22 1.24 47.82
N SER A 45 56.52 2.38 47.76
CA SER A 45 55.14 2.50 48.28
C SER A 45 54.14 1.64 47.50
N LEU A 46 54.28 1.56 46.17
CA LEU A 46 53.42 0.73 45.32
C LEU A 46 53.64 -0.77 45.61
N ALA A 47 54.89 -1.19 45.76
CA ALA A 47 55.22 -2.56 46.14
C ALA A 47 54.67 -2.93 47.54
N ALA A 48 54.71 -2.01 48.50
CA ALA A 48 54.12 -2.22 49.82
C ALA A 48 52.58 -2.36 49.77
N VAL A 49 51.89 -1.54 48.96
CA VAL A 49 50.44 -1.66 48.74
C VAL A 49 50.08 -3.00 48.10
N ILE A 50 50.84 -3.45 47.09
CA ILE A 50 50.64 -4.76 46.45
C ILE A 50 50.87 -5.90 47.46
N LEU A 51 51.91 -5.82 48.31
CA LEU A 51 52.18 -6.81 49.34
C LEU A 51 51.04 -6.90 50.37
N VAL A 52 50.52 -5.77 50.83
CA VAL A 52 49.35 -5.73 51.73
C VAL A 52 48.11 -6.29 51.04
N MET A 53 47.90 -5.98 49.76
CA MET A 53 46.76 -6.49 49.00
C MET A 53 46.86 -8.00 48.71
N TYR A 54 48.08 -8.56 48.66
CA TYR A 54 48.31 -10.00 48.58
C TYR A 54 48.08 -10.71 49.94
N TYR A 55 48.54 -10.12 51.04
CA TYR A 55 48.48 -10.75 52.37
C TYR A 55 47.14 -10.57 53.10
N TYR A 56 46.37 -9.52 52.76
CA TYR A 56 45.07 -9.18 53.37
C TYR A 56 43.95 -9.04 52.32
N GLY A 57 44.20 -9.41 51.06
CA GLY A 57 43.18 -9.42 50.02
C GLY A 57 42.12 -10.49 50.28
N PRO A 58 40.82 -10.14 50.35
CA PRO A 58 39.77 -11.15 50.50
C PRO A 58 39.66 -12.01 49.23
N ASN A 59 39.49 -13.33 49.39
CA ASN A 59 39.29 -14.26 48.28
C ASN A 59 38.00 -13.93 47.51
N ARG A 60 38.13 -13.21 46.40
CA ARG A 60 37.01 -12.77 45.54
C ARG A 60 36.57 -13.80 44.49
N GLY A 61 37.00 -15.06 44.59
CA GLY A 61 36.77 -16.08 43.57
C GLY A 61 35.31 -16.51 43.39
N GLU A 62 34.50 -16.49 44.45
CA GLU A 62 33.20 -17.18 44.48
C GLU A 62 32.00 -16.24 44.26
N LYS A 63 32.07 -14.99 44.76
CA LYS A 63 30.95 -14.04 44.68
C LYS A 63 30.73 -13.45 43.28
N ILE A 64 31.82 -13.23 42.54
CA ILE A 64 31.77 -12.57 41.21
C ILE A 64 31.09 -13.47 40.17
N ILE A 65 31.28 -14.79 40.26
CA ILE A 65 30.73 -15.76 39.30
C ILE A 65 29.21 -15.88 39.44
N HIS A 66 28.67 -15.81 40.66
CA HIS A 66 27.22 -15.84 40.85
C HIS A 66 26.58 -14.55 40.31
N GLU A 67 27.14 -13.39 40.67
CA GLU A 67 26.66 -12.08 40.24
C GLU A 67 26.71 -11.90 38.71
N SER A 68 27.73 -12.44 38.03
CA SER A 68 27.76 -12.46 36.55
C SER A 68 26.67 -13.34 35.94
N ASN A 69 26.41 -14.52 36.51
CA ASN A 69 25.41 -15.45 35.99
C ASN A 69 23.98 -14.92 36.21
N ASP A 70 23.72 -14.30 37.35
CA ASP A 70 22.42 -13.68 37.66
C ASP A 70 22.15 -12.47 36.74
N ILE A 71 23.18 -11.69 36.39
CA ILE A 71 23.09 -10.61 35.39
C ILE A 71 22.91 -11.15 33.97
N GLU A 72 23.68 -12.15 33.55
CA GLU A 72 23.55 -12.78 32.23
C GLU A 72 22.16 -13.39 32.04
N LYS A 73 21.62 -14.02 33.09
CA LYS A 73 20.24 -14.50 33.10
C LYS A 73 19.25 -13.35 32.95
N LEU A 74 19.36 -12.26 33.74
CA LEU A 74 18.46 -11.11 33.62
C LEU A 74 18.48 -10.49 32.21
N ILE A 75 19.66 -10.41 31.58
CA ILE A 75 19.83 -9.94 30.21
C ILE A 75 19.13 -10.87 29.22
N ASN A 76 19.32 -12.19 29.33
CA ASN A 76 18.68 -13.16 28.45
C ASN A 76 17.15 -13.21 28.64
N ASP A 77 16.66 -13.13 29.88
CA ASP A 77 15.23 -13.06 30.20
C ASP A 77 14.62 -11.76 29.60
N THR A 78 15.27 -10.61 29.78
CA THR A 78 14.83 -9.31 29.22
C THR A 78 14.84 -9.30 27.69
N ILE A 79 15.90 -9.81 27.07
CA ILE A 79 15.99 -9.93 25.60
C ILE A 79 14.93 -10.91 25.08
N SER A 80 14.64 -12.00 25.80
CA SER A 80 13.58 -12.93 25.42
C SER A 80 12.20 -12.27 25.51
N GLU A 81 11.93 -11.43 26.51
CA GLU A 81 10.67 -10.68 26.61
C GLU A 81 10.56 -9.60 25.52
N GLU A 82 11.63 -8.84 25.23
CA GLU A 82 11.64 -7.86 24.13
C GLU A 82 11.48 -8.53 22.76
N VAL A 83 12.15 -9.65 22.51
CA VAL A 83 12.04 -10.39 21.24
C VAL A 83 10.66 -11.04 21.12
N ALA A 84 10.11 -11.63 22.18
CA ALA A 84 8.75 -12.16 22.19
C ALA A 84 7.74 -11.05 21.85
N SER A 85 7.80 -9.91 22.56
CA SER A 85 6.98 -8.72 22.30
C SER A 85 7.10 -8.22 20.85
N GLN A 86 8.33 -8.13 20.31
CA GLN A 86 8.53 -7.75 18.91
C GLN A 86 7.96 -8.77 17.91
N THR A 87 7.99 -10.07 18.22
CA THR A 87 7.32 -11.10 17.40
C THR A 87 5.80 -11.09 17.52
N GLU A 88 5.25 -10.74 18.69
CA GLU A 88 3.81 -10.53 18.88
C GLU A 88 3.31 -9.27 18.18
N LEU A 89 4.14 -8.23 18.04
CA LEU A 89 3.80 -6.99 17.32
C LEU A 89 3.83 -7.15 15.79
N ARG A 90 4.78 -7.89 15.21
CA ARG A 90 4.87 -8.06 13.74
C ARG A 90 3.76 -8.94 13.15
N LEU A 91 3.41 -8.75 11.88
CA LEU A 91 2.47 -9.62 11.17
C LEU A 91 3.15 -10.91 10.66
N PRO A 92 2.44 -12.05 10.64
CA PRO A 92 2.89 -13.29 10.00
C PRO A 92 3.24 -13.11 8.51
N LYS A 93 4.38 -13.66 8.08
CA LYS A 93 4.89 -13.58 6.68
C LYS A 93 4.38 -14.71 5.77
N ASN A 94 3.33 -15.42 6.19
CA ASN A 94 2.68 -16.50 5.43
C ASN A 94 1.51 -16.01 4.56
N VAL A 95 1.11 -14.75 4.71
CA VAL A 95 0.10 -14.08 3.89
C VAL A 95 0.64 -12.70 3.49
N HIS A 96 0.56 -12.35 2.21
CA HIS A 96 0.96 -11.04 1.70
C HIS A 96 -0.19 -10.43 0.88
N PRO A 97 -0.46 -9.11 0.97
CA PRO A 97 -1.40 -8.44 0.07
C PRO A 97 -0.80 -8.33 -1.33
N THR A 98 -1.65 -8.43 -2.35
CA THR A 98 -1.29 -8.28 -3.77
C THR A 98 -2.03 -7.13 -4.44
N HIS A 99 -3.20 -6.73 -3.93
CA HIS A 99 -3.97 -5.58 -4.40
C HIS A 99 -5.01 -5.15 -3.36
N TYR A 100 -5.27 -3.85 -3.24
CA TYR A 100 -6.33 -3.26 -2.41
C TYR A 100 -7.38 -2.57 -3.26
N ARG A 101 -8.67 -2.86 -3.02
CA ARG A 101 -9.78 -1.98 -3.38
C ARG A 101 -10.35 -1.35 -2.12
N LEU A 102 -10.32 -0.03 -2.03
CA LEU A 102 -10.69 0.72 -0.83
C LEU A 102 -11.79 1.73 -1.16
N TRP A 103 -13.02 1.44 -0.72
CA TRP A 103 -14.14 2.36 -0.80
C TRP A 103 -14.35 3.02 0.56
N ILE A 104 -14.40 4.35 0.60
CA ILE A 104 -14.62 5.15 1.81
C ILE A 104 -15.74 6.17 1.56
N HIS A 105 -16.63 6.31 2.53
CA HIS A 105 -17.68 7.31 2.58
C HIS A 105 -17.57 8.12 3.88
N PRO A 106 -16.88 9.27 3.85
CA PRO A 106 -16.85 10.23 4.95
C PRO A 106 -18.19 10.96 5.04
N LEU A 107 -18.75 11.03 6.24
CA LEU A 107 -19.89 11.87 6.59
C LEU A 107 -19.36 13.09 7.34
N LEU A 108 -19.41 14.24 6.66
CA LEU A 108 -19.02 15.54 7.21
C LEU A 108 -20.29 16.37 7.42
N ASP A 109 -20.62 16.66 8.67
CA ASP A 109 -21.74 17.52 8.99
C ASP A 109 -21.30 18.99 8.92
N GLU A 110 -21.65 19.68 7.82
CA GLU A 110 -21.39 21.12 7.66
C GLU A 110 -22.16 21.98 8.68
N ASN A 111 -23.19 21.46 9.35
CA ASN A 111 -24.11 22.20 10.22
C ASN A 111 -23.90 21.95 11.73
N SER A 112 -23.20 20.87 12.12
CA SER A 112 -22.86 20.57 13.51
C SER A 112 -21.51 19.88 13.63
N ASP A 113 -20.74 20.30 14.64
CA ASP A 113 -19.45 19.74 15.07
C ASP A 113 -19.46 18.23 15.43
N LYS A 114 -20.64 17.62 15.57
CA LYS A 114 -20.86 16.36 16.29
C LYS A 114 -20.88 15.11 15.41
N ASN A 115 -21.47 15.16 14.22
CA ASN A 115 -21.67 13.96 13.40
C ASN A 115 -20.57 13.80 12.33
N PHE A 116 -19.37 13.47 12.81
CA PHE A 116 -18.19 13.27 11.97
C PHE A 116 -17.78 11.79 12.03
N THR A 117 -18.25 11.03 11.04
CA THR A 117 -18.08 9.57 10.97
C THR A 117 -17.69 9.16 9.56
N PHE A 118 -17.23 7.93 9.37
CA PHE A 118 -17.07 7.35 8.05
C PHE A 118 -17.51 5.89 8.04
N THR A 119 -17.95 5.45 6.87
CA THR A 119 -18.15 4.03 6.56
C THR A 119 -17.23 3.64 5.41
N GLY A 120 -16.94 2.35 5.28
CA GLY A 120 -16.09 1.89 4.18
C GLY A 120 -16.19 0.39 3.92
N THR A 121 -15.49 -0.03 2.88
CA THR A 121 -15.30 -1.43 2.52
C THR A 121 -13.92 -1.59 1.89
N VAL A 122 -13.11 -2.49 2.43
CA VAL A 122 -11.80 -2.83 1.88
C VAL A 122 -11.83 -4.27 1.36
N LYS A 123 -11.37 -4.46 0.12
CA LYS A 123 -11.17 -5.77 -0.50
C LYS A 123 -9.68 -5.96 -0.73
N ILE A 124 -9.07 -6.82 0.07
CA ILE A 124 -7.64 -7.14 0.02
C ILE A 124 -7.51 -8.45 -0.75
N GLN A 125 -6.93 -8.41 -1.96
CA GLN A 125 -6.41 -9.63 -2.57
C GLN A 125 -5.14 -10.02 -1.83
N ILE A 126 -5.06 -11.28 -1.42
CA ILE A 126 -3.94 -11.84 -0.65
C ILE A 126 -3.42 -13.11 -1.32
N ASN A 127 -2.11 -13.33 -1.25
CA ASN A 127 -1.43 -14.55 -1.63
C ASN A 127 -0.88 -15.25 -0.38
N CYS A 128 -1.19 -16.53 -0.21
CA CYS A 128 -0.66 -17.34 0.89
C CYS A 128 0.72 -17.91 0.52
N THR A 129 1.78 -17.28 1.03
CA THR A 129 3.17 -17.75 0.88
C THR A 129 3.48 -19.01 1.69
N GLY A 130 2.64 -19.37 2.66
CA GLY A 130 2.64 -20.65 3.37
C GLY A 130 1.24 -21.04 3.81
N GLY A 131 0.97 -22.34 3.97
CA GLY A 131 -0.36 -22.83 4.37
C GLY A 131 -0.77 -22.35 5.77
N THR A 132 -2.00 -21.86 5.94
CA THR A 132 -2.48 -21.34 7.23
C THR A 132 -4.00 -21.29 7.32
N ASN A 133 -4.56 -21.36 8.53
CA ASN A 133 -5.98 -21.11 8.78
C ASN A 133 -6.23 -19.72 9.41
N LYS A 134 -5.25 -18.81 9.41
CA LYS A 134 -5.39 -17.46 10.01
C LYS A 134 -4.94 -16.37 9.05
N ILE A 135 -5.72 -15.30 8.96
CA ILE A 135 -5.34 -14.04 8.31
C ILE A 135 -5.24 -12.99 9.42
N VAL A 136 -4.06 -12.39 9.60
CA VAL A 136 -3.84 -11.36 10.62
C VAL A 136 -3.59 -10.02 9.93
N LEU A 137 -4.40 -9.03 10.28
CA LEU A 137 -4.32 -7.65 9.79
C LEU A 137 -4.06 -6.70 10.97
N HIS A 138 -3.56 -5.51 10.68
CA HIS A 138 -3.63 -4.39 11.62
C HIS A 138 -5.02 -3.73 11.54
N TRP A 139 -5.53 -3.33 12.70
CA TRP A 139 -6.84 -2.72 12.94
C TRP A 139 -6.77 -1.92 14.24
N ASP A 140 -7.33 -0.71 14.26
CA ASP A 140 -7.44 0.11 15.47
C ASP A 140 -8.74 0.92 15.43
N ASP A 141 -9.58 0.78 16.47
CA ASP A 141 -10.79 1.59 16.71
C ASP A 141 -11.81 1.67 15.55
N LEU A 142 -11.94 0.59 14.74
CA LEU A 142 -12.98 0.48 13.71
C LEU A 142 -14.09 -0.49 14.11
N ASN A 143 -15.34 -0.05 14.03
CA ASN A 143 -16.50 -0.92 14.20
C ASN A 143 -16.63 -1.89 13.02
N ILE A 144 -16.61 -3.19 13.33
CA ILE A 144 -16.64 -4.33 12.40
C ILE A 144 -17.34 -5.48 13.12
N THR A 145 -18.38 -6.06 12.53
CA THR A 145 -19.06 -7.27 13.01
C THR A 145 -18.60 -8.52 12.25
N GLU A 146 -18.96 -9.71 12.73
CA GLU A 146 -18.69 -10.96 12.00
C GLU A 146 -19.33 -10.98 10.60
N THR A 147 -20.49 -10.35 10.43
CA THR A 147 -21.22 -10.33 9.14
C THR A 147 -20.63 -9.37 8.10
N ASP A 148 -19.73 -8.49 8.54
CA ASP A 148 -19.00 -7.52 7.71
C ASP A 148 -17.76 -8.12 7.06
N VAL A 149 -17.26 -9.25 7.57
CA VAL A 149 -16.03 -9.92 7.11
C VAL A 149 -16.40 -11.12 6.24
N ARG A 150 -15.80 -11.20 5.04
CA ARG A 150 -15.97 -12.34 4.11
C ARG A 150 -14.63 -12.70 3.50
N VAL A 151 -14.39 -13.99 3.34
CA VAL A 151 -13.22 -14.50 2.60
C VAL A 151 -13.72 -15.37 1.46
N TYR A 152 -13.16 -15.18 0.27
CA TYR A 152 -13.49 -15.97 -0.92
C TYR A 152 -12.28 -16.15 -1.82
N THR A 153 -12.38 -17.12 -2.74
CA THR A 153 -11.46 -17.25 -3.87
C THR A 153 -12.23 -17.22 -5.19
N THR A 154 -11.57 -16.86 -6.28
CA THR A 154 -12.16 -16.86 -7.61
C THR A 154 -11.59 -18.01 -8.41
N ARG A 155 -12.43 -18.93 -8.89
CA ARG A 155 -12.04 -20.01 -9.78
C ARG A 155 -12.35 -19.63 -11.21
N GLN A 156 -11.41 -19.85 -12.11
CA GLN A 156 -11.66 -19.81 -13.54
C GLN A 156 -12.23 -21.16 -13.97
N VAL A 157 -13.41 -21.14 -14.60
CA VAL A 157 -13.99 -22.31 -15.25
C VAL A 157 -13.82 -22.12 -16.76
N GLU A 158 -13.02 -22.98 -17.37
CA GLU A 158 -12.96 -23.14 -18.82
C GLU A 158 -14.26 -23.81 -19.27
N ILE A 159 -14.86 -23.28 -20.34
CA ILE A 159 -16.08 -23.85 -20.93
C ILE A 159 -15.65 -24.56 -22.21
N ASP A 160 -15.64 -25.89 -22.18
CA ASP A 160 -15.57 -26.69 -23.40
C ASP A 160 -16.77 -26.32 -24.28
N SER A 161 -16.51 -25.78 -25.47
CA SER A 161 -17.56 -25.39 -26.40
C SER A 161 -18.14 -26.64 -27.07
N GLU A 162 -19.23 -27.19 -26.51
CA GLU A 162 -19.99 -28.25 -27.15
C GLU A 162 -20.41 -27.83 -28.56
N ALA A 163 -19.86 -28.49 -29.57
CA ALA A 163 -20.18 -28.23 -30.97
C ALA A 163 -21.61 -28.71 -31.27
N GLN A 164 -22.57 -27.78 -31.26
CA GLN A 164 -23.93 -28.04 -31.73
C GLN A 164 -23.90 -28.54 -33.19
N PRO A 165 -24.61 -29.63 -33.53
CA PRO A 165 -24.57 -30.20 -34.87
C PRO A 165 -25.24 -29.25 -35.88
N SER A 166 -24.56 -29.01 -37.00
CA SER A 166 -25.10 -28.21 -38.11
C SER A 166 -26.22 -28.95 -38.84
N GLU A 167 -27.46 -28.49 -38.70
CA GLU A 167 -28.59 -29.04 -39.47
C GLU A 167 -28.46 -28.69 -40.96
N THR A 168 -28.13 -29.68 -41.79
CA THR A 168 -28.09 -29.53 -43.25
C THR A 168 -29.50 -29.60 -43.83
N HIS A 169 -30.13 -28.45 -44.06
CA HIS A 169 -31.39 -28.37 -44.81
C HIS A 169 -31.20 -28.69 -46.31
N ASN A 170 -31.27 -29.97 -46.65
CA ASN A 170 -31.30 -30.45 -48.04
C ASN A 170 -32.64 -30.07 -48.72
N MET A 171 -32.65 -28.96 -49.47
CA MET A 171 -33.81 -28.58 -50.27
C MET A 171 -34.10 -29.60 -51.38
N THR A 172 -35.19 -30.36 -51.22
CA THR A 172 -35.68 -31.29 -52.24
C THR A 172 -36.70 -30.59 -53.14
N LYS A 173 -36.58 -30.79 -54.45
CA LYS A 173 -37.44 -30.18 -55.49
C LYS A 173 -38.57 -31.15 -55.92
N ARG A 174 -39.65 -30.59 -56.47
CA ARG A 174 -40.90 -31.16 -57.05
C ARG A 174 -42.16 -30.92 -56.18
N ASP A 175 -43.35 -30.66 -56.71
CA ASP A 175 -43.76 -30.18 -58.06
C ASP A 175 -45.13 -29.47 -57.99
N ILE A 176 -45.31 -28.50 -58.92
CA ILE A 176 -46.52 -27.86 -59.48
C ILE A 176 -47.93 -28.27 -58.95
N GLN A 177 -48.74 -27.30 -58.48
CA GLN A 177 -50.11 -27.05 -59.02
C GLN A 177 -50.67 -25.64 -58.69
N ASN A 178 -51.41 -25.09 -59.67
CA ASN A 178 -51.93 -23.73 -59.90
C ASN A 178 -52.93 -23.07 -58.87
N PRO A 179 -53.38 -21.80 -59.08
CA PRO A 179 -53.73 -20.85 -58.01
C PRO A 179 -55.24 -20.61 -57.75
N THR A 180 -55.56 -19.73 -56.80
CA THR A 180 -56.86 -19.04 -56.64
C THR A 180 -56.67 -17.60 -56.15
N ILE A 181 -57.55 -16.69 -56.59
CA ILE A 181 -57.53 -15.24 -56.37
C ILE A 181 -58.39 -14.85 -55.16
N LEU A 182 -58.05 -13.78 -54.44
CA LEU A 182 -59.03 -12.83 -53.84
C LEU A 182 -58.37 -11.48 -53.46
N GLU A 183 -59.18 -10.41 -53.39
CA GLU A 183 -58.74 -9.01 -53.44
C GLU A 183 -58.93 -8.25 -52.11
N SER A 184 -58.00 -7.33 -51.77
CA SER A 184 -58.26 -5.98 -51.21
C SER A 184 -56.92 -5.19 -51.24
N LYS A 185 -56.79 -3.94 -51.71
CA LYS A 185 -57.42 -2.65 -51.32
C LYS A 185 -57.10 -2.25 -49.86
N LYS A 186 -56.62 -1.03 -49.56
CA LYS A 186 -56.40 0.21 -50.36
C LYS A 186 -55.26 1.03 -49.70
N ASP A 187 -54.50 1.77 -50.52
CA ASP A 187 -54.07 3.20 -50.44
C ASP A 187 -53.41 3.74 -49.13
N ASP A 188 -52.69 4.88 -49.06
CA ASP A 188 -52.64 6.11 -49.89
C ASP A 188 -51.20 6.56 -50.30
N GLU A 189 -51.11 7.65 -51.07
CA GLU A 189 -49.93 8.31 -51.71
C GLU A 189 -48.90 8.93 -50.71
N PHE A 190 -47.58 9.04 -50.98
CA PHE A 190 -46.84 9.90 -51.97
C PHE A 190 -47.07 11.42 -51.78
N PRO A 191 -46.14 12.35 -52.16
CA PRO A 191 -44.90 12.25 -52.98
C PRO A 191 -43.59 12.51 -52.16
N THR A 192 -42.31 12.44 -52.60
CA THR A 192 -41.52 12.67 -53.86
C THR A 192 -41.37 14.13 -54.35
N THR A 193 -40.28 14.56 -55.04
CA THR A 193 -38.99 13.87 -55.39
C THR A 193 -37.76 14.53 -54.70
N GLU A 194 -36.67 15.12 -55.25
CA GLU A 194 -36.05 15.41 -56.59
C GLU A 194 -34.50 15.56 -56.32
N GLN A 195 -33.56 15.02 -57.12
CA GLN A 195 -32.83 15.56 -58.32
C GLN A 195 -31.83 16.73 -58.08
N ASP A 196 -30.64 16.83 -58.71
CA ASP A 196 -29.88 15.93 -59.64
C ASP A 196 -28.36 16.31 -59.75
N ASP A 197 -27.67 15.84 -60.81
CA ASP A 197 -26.45 16.35 -61.49
C ASP A 197 -25.05 15.81 -61.13
N THR A 198 -24.88 14.53 -61.51
CA THR A 198 -23.87 13.93 -62.43
C THR A 198 -22.70 14.75 -63.03
N THR A 199 -21.64 14.03 -63.48
CA THR A 199 -20.73 14.32 -64.64
C THR A 199 -19.33 14.93 -64.38
N THR A 200 -18.20 14.58 -65.05
CA THR A 200 -17.53 13.30 -65.47
C THR A 200 -16.04 13.57 -65.87
N LEU A 201 -15.27 12.51 -66.20
CA LEU A 201 -14.10 12.42 -67.13
C LEU A 201 -12.63 12.71 -66.69
N GLN A 202 -11.81 11.65 -66.81
CA GLN A 202 -10.44 11.54 -67.37
C GLN A 202 -9.24 12.34 -66.79
N THR A 203 -8.22 11.60 -66.32
CA THR A 203 -7.02 11.30 -67.16
C THR A 203 -6.17 10.14 -66.61
N GLU A 204 -5.64 9.31 -67.52
CA GLU A 204 -4.55 8.35 -67.27
C GLU A 204 -3.21 8.98 -67.68
N PRO A 205 -2.09 8.51 -67.10
CA PRO A 205 -0.95 8.18 -67.96
C PRO A 205 -0.31 6.82 -67.66
N LEU A 206 -0.23 5.98 -68.70
CA LEU A 206 0.59 4.79 -68.78
C LEU A 206 2.08 5.12 -68.61
N PHE A 207 2.80 4.44 -67.71
CA PHE A 207 4.25 4.26 -67.83
C PHE A 207 4.74 2.92 -67.23
N GLU A 208 6.00 2.60 -67.47
CA GLU A 208 6.53 1.23 -67.57
C GLU A 208 6.78 0.51 -66.24
N ALA A 209 6.79 -0.82 -66.30
CA ALA A 209 7.07 -1.70 -65.16
C ALA A 209 8.57 -1.99 -65.01
N THR A 210 9.09 -1.80 -63.80
CA THR A 210 10.39 -2.37 -63.36
C THR A 210 10.20 -3.13 -62.06
N THR A 211 10.73 -4.36 -62.01
CA THR A 211 10.53 -5.31 -60.91
C THR A 211 11.47 -5.01 -59.74
N GLU A 212 10.90 -4.83 -58.55
CA GLU A 212 11.63 -5.02 -57.28
C GLU A 212 10.93 -6.08 -56.43
N MET A 213 11.71 -6.86 -55.69
CA MET A 213 11.21 -7.93 -54.81
C MET A 213 11.09 -7.41 -53.39
N ASP A 214 9.87 -7.30 -52.87
CA ASP A 214 9.63 -7.21 -51.43
C ASP A 214 9.11 -8.56 -50.90
N THR A 215 9.71 -9.04 -49.82
CA THR A 215 9.47 -10.36 -49.24
C THR A 215 8.63 -10.27 -47.97
N THR A 216 7.39 -9.79 -48.11
CA THR A 216 6.41 -9.80 -47.01
C THR A 216 5.94 -11.22 -46.75
N PRO A 217 6.22 -11.83 -45.57
CA PRO A 217 5.70 -13.15 -45.23
C PRO A 217 4.18 -13.10 -45.06
N PRO A 218 3.45 -14.21 -45.28
CA PRO A 218 2.00 -14.23 -45.17
C PRO A 218 1.56 -13.87 -43.74
N ILE A 219 0.58 -12.96 -43.65
CA ILE A 219 -0.03 -12.57 -42.39
C ILE A 219 -0.78 -13.79 -41.82
N ILE A 220 -0.24 -14.36 -40.75
CA ILE A 220 -0.98 -15.31 -39.93
C ILE A 220 -1.98 -14.49 -39.11
N GLU A 221 -3.25 -14.51 -39.51
CA GLU A 221 -4.33 -14.05 -38.64
C GLU A 221 -4.38 -14.96 -37.41
N VAL A 222 -3.79 -14.50 -36.31
CA VAL A 222 -3.94 -15.14 -35.00
C VAL A 222 -5.35 -14.84 -34.50
N THR A 223 -6.29 -15.65 -34.96
CA THR A 223 -7.69 -15.66 -34.52
C THR A 223 -7.72 -15.92 -33.03
N THR A 224 -7.71 -14.84 -32.25
CA THR A 224 -7.65 -14.87 -30.80
C THR A 224 -9.01 -15.32 -30.30
N GLN A 225 -9.18 -16.63 -30.11
CA GLN A 225 -10.41 -17.20 -29.58
C GLN A 225 -10.71 -16.55 -28.23
N LYS A 226 -11.85 -15.86 -28.15
CA LYS A 226 -12.30 -15.16 -26.95
C LYS A 226 -12.86 -16.17 -25.96
N ILE A 227 -11.97 -16.90 -25.29
CA ILE A 227 -12.33 -17.86 -24.24
C ILE A 227 -13.15 -17.14 -23.18
N LEU A 228 -14.44 -17.47 -23.09
CA LEU A 228 -15.37 -16.87 -22.13
C LEU A 228 -15.19 -17.56 -20.77
N VAL A 229 -14.06 -17.28 -20.12
CA VAL A 229 -13.74 -17.81 -18.79
C VAL A 229 -14.80 -17.34 -17.81
N LYS A 230 -15.61 -18.28 -17.29
CA LYS A 230 -16.60 -17.97 -16.26
C LYS A 230 -15.90 -17.97 -14.90
N SER A 231 -15.69 -16.79 -14.34
CA SER A 231 -15.15 -16.64 -12.98
C SER A 231 -16.23 -16.94 -11.93
N GLU A 232 -16.08 -18.05 -11.21
CA GLU A 232 -16.94 -18.41 -10.08
C GLU A 232 -16.32 -17.95 -8.75
N VAL A 233 -17.13 -17.32 -7.89
CA VAL A 233 -16.72 -16.86 -6.56
C VAL A 233 -17.09 -17.91 -5.52
N VAL A 234 -16.08 -18.56 -4.95
CA VAL A 234 -16.24 -19.59 -3.91
C VAL A 234 -15.99 -18.96 -2.54
N ALA A 235 -17.05 -18.82 -1.74
CA ALA A 235 -16.96 -18.34 -0.36
C ALA A 235 -16.29 -19.37 0.56
N LEU A 236 -15.49 -18.89 1.51
CA LEU A 236 -14.75 -19.70 2.47
C LEU A 236 -15.27 -19.41 3.89
N PRO A 237 -15.61 -20.44 4.68
CA PRO A 237 -16.21 -20.24 6.00
C PRO A 237 -15.19 -19.72 7.01
N VAL A 238 -15.42 -18.50 7.48
CA VAL A 238 -14.82 -17.95 8.70
C VAL A 238 -15.29 -18.78 9.90
N GLU A 239 -14.41 -18.98 10.87
CA GLU A 239 -14.66 -19.69 12.13
C GLU A 239 -14.95 -18.71 13.27
N GLU A 240 -14.06 -17.74 13.46
CA GLU A 240 -14.05 -16.76 14.53
C GLU A 240 -13.27 -15.52 14.07
N ILE A 241 -13.60 -14.34 14.62
CA ILE A 241 -12.87 -13.10 14.40
C ILE A 241 -12.42 -12.55 15.75
N LEU A 242 -11.11 -12.65 16.01
CA LEU A 242 -10.48 -12.14 17.23
C LEU A 242 -9.95 -10.73 17.00
N LYS A 243 -10.21 -9.84 17.96
CA LYS A 243 -9.62 -8.50 18.03
C LYS A 243 -8.64 -8.46 19.21
N ASP A 244 -7.49 -7.82 18.98
CA ASP A 244 -6.48 -7.54 19.99
C ASP A 244 -6.20 -6.04 19.97
N ASP A 245 -6.88 -5.33 20.86
CA ASP A 245 -6.78 -3.87 20.98
C ASP A 245 -5.39 -3.42 21.47
N LYS A 246 -4.63 -4.30 22.18
CA LYS A 246 -3.30 -3.97 22.69
C LYS A 246 -2.26 -3.94 21.58
N ASN A 247 -2.30 -4.94 20.70
CA ASN A 247 -1.39 -5.03 19.55
C ASN A 247 -1.97 -4.38 18.28
N THR A 248 -3.18 -3.82 18.33
CA THR A 248 -3.92 -3.24 17.20
C THR A 248 -4.09 -4.24 16.03
N LYS A 249 -4.63 -5.42 16.32
CA LYS A 249 -4.76 -6.54 15.37
C LYS A 249 -6.17 -7.10 15.24
N LEU A 250 -6.48 -7.52 14.02
CA LEU A 250 -7.67 -8.28 13.65
C LEU A 250 -7.23 -9.63 13.08
N THR A 251 -7.57 -10.72 13.77
CA THR A 251 -7.27 -12.09 13.34
C THR A 251 -8.56 -12.77 12.89
N ILE A 252 -8.64 -13.07 11.59
CA ILE A 252 -9.71 -13.87 11.00
C ILE A 252 -9.26 -15.33 11.02
N ILE A 253 -9.97 -16.18 11.76
CA ILE A 253 -9.75 -17.63 11.78
C ILE A 253 -10.66 -18.28 10.75
N MET A 254 -10.12 -19.21 9.98
CA MET A 254 -10.81 -19.93 8.90
C MET A 254 -11.03 -21.39 9.30
N LYS A 255 -12.23 -21.94 9.04
CA LYS A 255 -12.52 -23.38 9.28
C LYS A 255 -11.75 -24.31 8.34
N ASN A 256 -11.16 -23.76 7.27
CA ASN A 256 -10.36 -24.47 6.29
C ASN A 256 -8.98 -23.81 6.17
N ILE A 257 -7.96 -24.62 5.92
CA ILE A 257 -6.61 -24.14 5.62
C ILE A 257 -6.63 -23.43 4.26
N LEU A 258 -6.10 -22.21 4.24
CA LEU A 258 -5.73 -21.47 3.04
C LEU A 258 -4.43 -22.08 2.50
N ASN A 259 -4.45 -22.47 1.23
CA ASN A 259 -3.39 -23.23 0.59
C ASN A 259 -2.23 -22.34 0.16
N GLN A 260 -1.01 -22.85 0.26
CA GLN A 260 0.18 -22.17 -0.26
C GLN A 260 0.07 -21.95 -1.78
N GLY A 261 0.52 -20.78 -2.24
CA GLY A 261 0.46 -20.36 -3.65
C GLY A 261 -0.93 -19.98 -4.15
N SER A 262 -1.97 -20.06 -3.30
CA SER A 262 -3.35 -19.72 -3.67
C SER A 262 -3.68 -18.26 -3.33
N THR A 263 -4.48 -17.64 -4.21
CA THR A 263 -4.97 -16.27 -4.03
C THR A 263 -6.39 -16.26 -3.48
N TYR A 264 -6.61 -15.40 -2.49
CA TYR A 264 -7.89 -15.18 -1.83
C TYR A 264 -8.22 -13.68 -1.82
N THR A 265 -9.49 -13.33 -1.59
CA THR A 265 -9.93 -11.96 -1.32
C THR A 265 -10.56 -11.90 0.05
N VAL A 266 -10.12 -10.93 0.84
CA VAL A 266 -10.66 -10.58 2.17
C VAL A 266 -11.47 -9.30 1.99
N ASP A 267 -12.77 -9.37 2.21
CA ASP A 267 -13.75 -8.32 1.94
C ASP A 267 -14.34 -7.91 3.29
N ILE A 268 -13.99 -6.72 3.77
CA ILE A 268 -14.30 -6.25 5.13
C ILE A 268 -15.00 -4.89 5.05
N LYS A 269 -16.22 -4.82 5.56
CA LYS A 269 -16.88 -3.54 5.86
C LYS A 269 -16.46 -3.01 7.23
N PHE A 270 -16.47 -1.70 7.38
CA PHE A 270 -16.11 -1.04 8.63
C PHE A 270 -16.79 0.33 8.76
N ALA A 271 -16.85 0.83 10.00
CA ALA A 271 -17.19 2.21 10.30
C ALA A 271 -16.23 2.78 11.36
N GLY A 272 -16.01 4.09 11.35
CA GLY A 272 -15.13 4.78 12.30
C GLY A 272 -15.51 6.25 12.51
N LEU A 273 -14.80 6.90 13.43
CA LEU A 273 -14.99 8.33 13.74
C LEU A 273 -13.94 9.19 13.02
N ILE A 274 -14.36 10.32 12.46
CA ILE A 274 -13.42 11.31 11.91
C ILE A 274 -13.04 12.27 13.05
N LEU A 275 -11.92 11.97 13.69
CA LEU A 275 -11.43 12.69 14.87
C LEU A 275 -10.76 14.02 14.49
N ASP A 276 -10.44 14.84 15.50
CA ASP A 276 -9.72 16.12 15.38
C ASP A 276 -8.22 16.01 15.72
N ASN A 277 -7.72 14.80 15.99
CA ASN A 277 -6.29 14.53 16.09
C ASN A 277 -5.66 14.32 14.70
N LEU A 278 -4.43 14.80 14.47
CA LEU A 278 -3.79 14.87 13.14
C LEU A 278 -3.25 13.51 12.63
N VAL A 279 -4.01 12.43 12.83
CA VAL A 279 -3.60 11.03 12.60
C VAL A 279 -4.75 10.19 12.05
N GLY A 280 -4.46 9.22 11.16
CA GLY A 280 -5.49 8.42 10.52
C GLY A 280 -6.28 9.23 9.49
N LEU A 281 -7.61 9.21 9.57
CA LEU A 281 -8.54 10.08 8.81
C LEU A 281 -9.15 11.08 9.79
N TYR A 282 -8.84 12.35 9.61
CA TYR A 282 -9.18 13.40 10.57
C TYR A 282 -9.83 14.62 9.92
N LYS A 283 -10.60 15.37 10.70
CA LYS A 283 -11.29 16.59 10.29
C LYS A 283 -10.45 17.81 10.63
N THR A 284 -10.51 18.80 9.76
CA THR A 284 -10.04 20.16 10.03
C THR A 284 -10.95 21.14 9.30
N HIS A 285 -10.79 22.45 9.54
CA HIS A 285 -11.54 23.48 8.85
C HIS A 285 -10.66 24.68 8.50
N TYR A 286 -11.11 25.42 7.49
CA TYR A 286 -10.69 26.80 7.25
C TYR A 286 -11.91 27.71 7.32
N VAL A 287 -11.69 29.02 7.30
CA VAL A 287 -12.77 30.02 7.19
C VAL A 287 -12.73 30.61 5.78
N ASP A 288 -13.88 30.63 5.11
CA ASP A 288 -13.98 31.20 3.76
C ASP A 288 -14.04 32.73 3.76
N ALA A 289 -14.04 33.34 2.56
CA ALA A 289 -14.07 34.79 2.39
C ALA A 289 -15.34 35.47 2.93
N TYR A 290 -16.37 34.71 3.29
CA TYR A 290 -17.62 35.19 3.88
C TYR A 290 -17.68 34.98 5.41
N GLY A 291 -16.61 34.45 6.01
CA GLY A 291 -16.56 34.14 7.45
C GLY A 291 -17.17 32.80 7.81
N THR A 292 -17.54 31.95 6.84
CA THR A 292 -18.17 30.66 7.10
C THR A 292 -17.10 29.57 7.33
N PRO A 293 -17.20 28.73 8.37
CA PRO A 293 -16.32 27.59 8.52
C PRO A 293 -16.58 26.54 7.44
N LYS A 294 -15.50 26.03 6.83
CA LYS A 294 -15.53 24.98 5.81
C LYS A 294 -14.71 23.79 6.27
N TRP A 295 -15.42 22.72 6.63
CA TRP A 295 -14.86 21.45 7.06
C TRP A 295 -14.31 20.65 5.90
N LEU A 296 -13.23 19.92 6.15
CA LEU A 296 -12.66 18.92 5.26
C LEU A 296 -12.12 17.74 6.07
N ALA A 297 -12.14 16.55 5.48
CA ALA A 297 -11.41 15.41 6.02
C ALA A 297 -10.15 15.14 5.18
N THR A 298 -9.07 14.77 5.85
CA THR A 298 -7.77 14.49 5.23
C THR A 298 -7.03 13.41 6.02
N THR A 299 -5.95 12.87 5.46
CA THR A 299 -5.27 11.69 5.99
C THR A 299 -3.83 11.94 6.40
N HIS A 300 -3.41 11.32 7.50
CA HIS A 300 -2.00 11.22 7.90
C HIS A 300 -1.72 9.84 8.50
N PHE A 301 -1.17 8.95 7.66
CA PHE A 301 -0.99 7.53 8.02
C PHE A 301 0.39 7.21 8.63
N GLN A 302 1.37 8.11 8.54
CA GLN A 302 2.70 7.84 9.08
C GLN A 302 2.70 7.94 10.62
N PRO A 303 3.34 7.01 11.36
CA PRO A 303 4.04 5.80 10.87
C PRO A 303 3.17 4.54 10.78
N VAL A 304 2.05 4.47 11.52
CA VAL A 304 1.22 3.25 11.70
C VAL A 304 -0.28 3.55 11.83
N TYR A 305 -0.77 4.60 11.18
CA TYR A 305 -2.15 5.08 11.35
C TYR A 305 -3.11 4.75 10.19
N ALA A 306 -2.67 4.00 9.16
CA ALA A 306 -3.58 3.48 8.14
C ALA A 306 -4.61 2.51 8.74
N ARG A 307 -4.19 1.72 9.73
CA ARG A 307 -5.04 0.78 10.51
C ARG A 307 -6.23 1.43 11.22
N ARG A 308 -6.19 2.75 11.45
CA ARG A 308 -7.26 3.58 12.03
C ARG A 308 -8.34 4.00 11.01
N VAL A 309 -8.19 3.60 9.75
CA VAL A 309 -9.07 4.01 8.64
C VAL A 309 -9.56 2.82 7.84
N PHE A 310 -8.75 1.77 7.69
CA PHE A 310 -9.19 0.49 7.14
C PHE A 310 -8.29 -0.65 7.64
N PRO A 311 -8.83 -1.87 7.85
CA PRO A 311 -8.01 -3.03 8.18
C PRO A 311 -6.99 -3.34 7.08
N CYS A 312 -5.71 -3.47 7.40
CA CYS A 312 -4.65 -3.63 6.41
C CYS A 312 -3.36 -4.25 6.95
N PHE A 313 -2.45 -4.64 6.05
CA PHE A 313 -1.11 -5.11 6.41
C PHE A 313 -0.21 -3.89 6.64
N ASP A 314 -0.48 -3.13 7.71
CA ASP A 314 0.16 -1.82 7.99
C ASP A 314 1.61 -1.96 8.48
N GLU A 315 2.50 -2.46 7.63
CA GLU A 315 3.96 -2.36 7.76
C GLU A 315 4.58 -2.04 6.38
N PRO A 316 5.64 -1.22 6.30
CA PRO A 316 6.26 -0.82 5.01
C PRO A 316 6.80 -1.94 4.10
N GLY A 317 6.87 -3.18 4.60
CA GLY A 317 7.24 -4.36 3.81
C GLY A 317 6.09 -4.92 2.95
N PHE A 318 4.83 -4.75 3.37
CA PHE A 318 3.66 -5.32 2.69
C PHE A 318 3.13 -4.38 1.59
N LYS A 319 3.96 -4.11 0.59
CA LYS A 319 3.61 -3.23 -0.53
C LYS A 319 2.60 -3.88 -1.48
N ALA A 320 1.52 -3.16 -1.77
CA ALA A 320 0.53 -3.52 -2.78
C ALA A 320 -0.03 -2.24 -3.47
N PRO A 321 -0.53 -2.32 -4.71
CA PRO A 321 -1.29 -1.25 -5.35
C PRO A 321 -2.67 -1.05 -4.71
N PHE A 322 -3.20 0.16 -4.83
CA PHE A 322 -4.51 0.57 -4.31
C PHE A 322 -5.40 1.17 -5.41
N GLU A 323 -6.57 0.61 -5.62
CA GLU A 323 -7.72 1.28 -6.25
C GLU A 323 -8.54 1.94 -5.12
N ILE A 324 -8.77 3.25 -5.20
CA ILE A 324 -9.41 4.04 -4.14
C ILE A 324 -10.66 4.73 -4.69
N SER A 325 -11.78 4.57 -3.99
CA SER A 325 -13.05 5.23 -4.30
C SER A 325 -13.52 6.03 -3.08
N ILE A 326 -13.80 7.32 -3.26
CA ILE A 326 -14.21 8.22 -2.18
C ILE A 326 -15.59 8.80 -2.53
N ALA A 327 -16.61 8.40 -1.77
CA ALA A 327 -17.92 9.03 -1.81
C ALA A 327 -17.86 10.45 -1.21
N ARG A 328 -18.61 11.38 -1.80
CA ARG A 328 -18.62 12.81 -1.43
C ARG A 328 -19.92 13.47 -1.87
N MET A 329 -20.27 14.58 -1.23
CA MET A 329 -21.32 15.46 -1.73
C MET A 329 -20.88 16.17 -3.03
N THR A 330 -21.83 16.60 -3.85
CA THR A 330 -21.57 17.22 -5.17
C THR A 330 -20.87 18.58 -5.09
N ASN A 331 -20.99 19.29 -3.96
CA ASN A 331 -20.28 20.54 -3.65
C ASN A 331 -18.82 20.33 -3.18
N MET A 332 -18.41 19.09 -2.87
CA MET A 332 -17.08 18.75 -2.38
C MET A 332 -16.19 18.19 -3.50
N THR A 333 -14.87 18.20 -3.30
CA THR A 333 -13.89 17.53 -4.16
C THR A 333 -13.13 16.48 -3.35
N ALA A 334 -12.92 15.29 -3.93
CA ALA A 334 -12.05 14.26 -3.37
C ALA A 334 -10.72 14.23 -4.11
N LEU A 335 -9.62 14.06 -3.36
CA LEU A 335 -8.26 13.93 -3.88
C LEU A 335 -7.61 12.67 -3.30
N SER A 336 -6.65 12.10 -4.02
CA SER A 336 -5.93 10.89 -3.64
C SER A 336 -4.55 10.84 -4.29
N ASN A 337 -3.81 9.74 -4.12
CA ASN A 337 -2.47 9.56 -4.70
C ASN A 337 -2.45 9.50 -6.23
N MET A 338 -3.57 9.10 -6.85
CA MET A 338 -3.72 8.93 -8.30
C MET A 338 -4.75 9.92 -8.88
N PRO A 339 -4.66 10.25 -10.18
CA PRO A 339 -5.68 11.06 -10.86
C PRO A 339 -7.08 10.43 -10.79
N LEU A 340 -8.11 11.28 -10.84
CA LEU A 340 -9.51 10.86 -10.90
C LEU A 340 -9.78 10.07 -12.20
N LYS A 341 -10.23 8.81 -12.07
CA LYS A 341 -10.61 7.95 -13.20
C LYS A 341 -12.02 8.24 -13.71
N GLU A 342 -13.00 8.21 -12.80
CA GLU A 342 -14.41 8.44 -13.10
C GLU A 342 -15.15 9.04 -11.88
N THR A 343 -16.42 9.42 -12.06
CA THR A 343 -17.32 9.81 -10.97
C THR A 343 -18.72 9.39 -11.34
N GLU A 344 -19.33 8.57 -10.50
CA GLU A 344 -20.65 7.98 -10.69
C GLU A 344 -21.56 8.37 -9.51
N PRO A 345 -22.89 8.47 -9.70
CA PRO A 345 -23.82 8.60 -8.58
C PRO A 345 -23.86 7.31 -7.75
N MET A 346 -24.18 7.45 -6.46
CA MET A 346 -24.38 6.34 -5.51
C MET A 346 -25.81 5.80 -5.52
#